data_AF-A0A9D6T580-F1
#
_entry.id   AF-A0A9D6T580-F1
#
_cell.length_a   1.000
_cell.length_b   1.000
_cell.length_c   1.000
_cell.angle_alpha   90.00
_cell.angle_beta   90.00
_cell.angle_gamma   90.00
#
_symmetry.space_group_name_H-M   'P 1'
#
loop_
_entity.id
_entity.type
_entity.pdbx_description
1 polymer ?
#
loop_
_entity_poly.entity_id
_entity_poly.type
_entity_poly.pdbx_seq_one_letter_code
_entity_poly.pdbx_strand_id
1 'polypeptide(L)'
;MPITDDTIVTFYDPHPGFAGAVIPIPAEIKEVADDLDGRVLPLGDALRWLRAAAKCVQQHGIVNADIEVVSYITHQWIRLRLYERGPKEQERLHVFRVINFREA
;
A
#
# COMPACT_ATOMS: atom_id res chain seq x y z
N MET A 1 -10.78 -15.78 -11.17
CA MET A 1 -12.07 -15.52 -10.47
C MET A 1 -12.07 -14.05 -10.04
N PRO A 2 -13.15 -13.44 -9.52
CA PRO A 2 -12.99 -12.14 -8.87
C PRO A 2 -12.06 -12.31 -7.66
N ILE A 3 -11.03 -11.47 -7.55
CA ILE A 3 -10.17 -11.40 -6.37
C ILE A 3 -11.02 -10.97 -5.16
N THR A 4 -10.94 -11.74 -4.07
CA THR A 4 -11.61 -11.48 -2.80
C THR A 4 -10.59 -11.44 -1.65
N ASP A 5 -11.01 -10.98 -0.47
CA ASP A 5 -10.16 -10.96 0.72
C ASP A 5 -9.63 -12.35 1.13
N ASP A 6 -10.40 -13.41 0.86
CA ASP A 6 -10.00 -14.80 1.17
C ASP A 6 -9.10 -15.42 0.10
N THR A 7 -8.84 -14.70 -1.01
CA THR A 7 -7.99 -15.20 -2.09
C THR A 7 -6.55 -15.31 -1.61
N ILE A 8 -5.98 -16.51 -1.69
CA ILE A 8 -4.55 -16.74 -1.40
C ILE A 8 -3.74 -16.19 -2.55
N VAL A 9 -2.83 -15.26 -2.25
CA VAL A 9 -1.99 -14.61 -3.25
C VAL A 9 -0.53 -14.71 -2.85
N THR A 10 0.34 -14.73 -3.85
CA THR A 10 1.79 -14.53 -3.67
C THR A 10 2.09 -13.06 -3.90
N PHE A 11 2.73 -12.42 -2.93
CA PHE A 11 3.18 -11.03 -3.00
C PHE A 11 4.61 -10.95 -3.52
N TYR A 12 4.91 -9.93 -4.32
CA TYR A 12 6.24 -9.75 -4.88
C TYR A 12 6.52 -8.30 -5.26
N ASP A 13 7.81 -7.96 -5.30
CA ASP A 13 8.35 -6.70 -5.81
C ASP A 13 7.63 -5.48 -5.19
N PRO A 14 7.72 -5.29 -3.86
CA PRO A 14 7.24 -4.07 -3.25
C PRO A 14 8.13 -2.92 -3.76
N HIS A 15 7.68 -2.22 -4.79
CA HIS A 15 8.44 -1.17 -5.43
C HIS A 15 8.13 0.20 -4.79
N PRO A 16 9.14 1.07 -4.56
CA PRO A 16 8.86 2.47 -4.24
C PRO A 16 8.06 3.10 -5.38
N GLY A 17 6.88 3.63 -5.06
CA GLY A 17 6.03 4.32 -6.03
C GLY A 17 6.76 5.53 -6.63
N PHE A 18 6.61 5.72 -7.94
CA PHE A 18 7.16 6.87 -8.65
C PHE A 18 6.27 8.09 -8.44
N ALA A 19 6.69 9.07 -7.63
CA ALA A 19 5.93 10.33 -7.51
C ALA A 19 6.72 11.52 -6.92
N GLY A 20 7.99 11.72 -7.29
CA GLY A 20 8.74 12.96 -6.97
C GLY A 20 8.55 13.46 -5.54
N ALA A 21 8.42 12.53 -4.60
CA ALA A 21 7.80 12.80 -3.32
C ALA A 21 8.78 13.50 -2.40
N VAL A 22 8.36 14.62 -1.82
CA VAL A 22 9.17 15.43 -0.90
C VAL A 22 9.29 14.76 0.47
N ILE A 23 8.37 13.84 0.78
CA ILE A 23 8.26 13.16 2.08
C ILE A 23 8.82 11.73 1.93
N PRO A 24 9.65 11.22 2.86
CA PRO A 24 10.06 9.82 2.85
C PRO A 24 8.88 8.87 3.18
N ILE A 25 8.96 7.61 2.74
CA ILE A 25 8.01 6.58 3.17
C ILE A 25 8.15 6.39 4.69
N PRO A 26 7.05 6.46 5.47
CA PRO A 26 7.06 6.13 6.89
C PRO A 26 7.56 4.71 7.13
N ALA A 27 8.41 4.54 8.15
CA ALA A 27 9.07 3.27 8.44
C ALA A 27 8.07 2.13 8.66
N GLU A 28 6.97 2.41 9.36
CA GLU A 28 5.93 1.45 9.69
C GLU A 28 5.25 0.86 8.43
N ILE A 29 5.03 1.69 7.41
CA ILE A 29 4.46 1.24 6.14
C ILE A 29 5.51 0.49 5.32
N LYS A 30 6.75 1.00 5.32
CA LYS A 30 7.86 0.37 4.61
C LYS A 30 8.11 -1.05 5.13
N GLU A 31 8.18 -1.22 6.44
CA GLU A 31 8.42 -2.53 7.08
C GLU A 31 7.34 -3.53 6.70
N VAL A 32 6.06 -3.17 6.83
CA VAL A 32 4.96 -4.07 6.45
C VAL A 32 4.99 -4.42 4.96
N ALA A 33 5.29 -3.45 4.09
CA ALA A 33 5.38 -3.69 2.66
C ALA A 33 6.57 -4.57 2.27
N ASP A 34 7.73 -4.37 2.91
CA ASP A 34 8.93 -5.19 2.70
C ASP A 34 8.69 -6.63 3.21
N ASP A 35 8.03 -6.77 4.36
CA ASP A 35 7.71 -8.06 4.97
C ASP A 35 6.77 -8.90 4.10
N LEU A 36 5.92 -8.28 3.28
CA LEU A 36 5.03 -9.00 2.37
C LEU A 36 5.78 -9.66 1.21
N ASP A 37 6.98 -9.21 0.85
CA ASP A 37 7.71 -9.75 -0.30
C ASP A 37 7.95 -11.27 -0.17
N GLY A 38 7.54 -12.02 -1.20
CA GLY A 38 7.65 -13.48 -1.24
C GLY A 38 6.68 -14.23 -0.32
N ARG A 39 5.81 -13.55 0.45
CA ARG A 39 4.81 -14.23 1.28
C ARG A 39 3.65 -14.76 0.44
N VAL A 40 3.07 -15.86 0.93
CA VAL A 40 1.84 -16.46 0.40
C VAL A 40 0.80 -16.46 1.52
N LEU A 41 -0.24 -15.64 1.39
CA LEU A 41 -1.27 -15.46 2.43
C LEU A 41 -2.56 -14.86 1.83
N PRO A 42 -3.70 -14.88 2.54
CA PRO A 42 -4.94 -14.26 2.08
C PRO A 42 -4.77 -12.77 1.83
N LEU A 43 -5.28 -12.24 0.70
CA LEU A 43 -5.19 -10.81 0.38
C LEU A 43 -5.71 -9.92 1.52
N GLY A 44 -6.80 -10.34 2.18
CA GLY A 44 -7.39 -9.64 3.30
C GLY A 44 -6.43 -9.48 4.48
N ASP A 45 -5.56 -10.46 4.72
CA ASP A 45 -4.56 -10.42 5.80
C ASP A 45 -3.51 -9.34 5.53
N ALA A 46 -2.98 -9.29 4.31
CA ALA A 46 -2.07 -8.22 3.89
C ALA A 46 -2.73 -6.84 3.99
N LEU A 47 -3.98 -6.70 3.54
CA LEU A 47 -4.71 -5.44 3.61
C LEU A 47 -4.94 -5.00 5.05
N ARG A 48 -5.22 -5.92 5.98
CA ARG A 48 -5.34 -5.59 7.41
C ARG A 48 -4.01 -5.05 7.96
N TRP A 49 -2.88 -5.68 7.65
CA TRP A 49 -1.57 -5.24 8.11
C TRP A 49 -1.21 -3.85 7.58
N LEU A 50 -1.40 -3.63 6.28
CA LEU A 50 -1.13 -2.34 5.65
C LEU A 50 -2.04 -1.24 6.20
N ARG A 51 -3.34 -1.52 6.41
CA ARG A 51 -4.29 -0.56 7.01
C ARG A 51 -3.93 -0.20 8.45
N ALA A 52 -3.44 -1.17 9.23
CA ALA A 52 -2.96 -0.92 10.58
C ALA A 52 -1.74 0.02 10.58
N ALA A 53 -0.76 -0.23 9.69
CA ALA A 53 0.39 0.64 9.51
C ALA A 53 -0.02 2.05 9.05
N ALA A 54 -0.90 2.16 8.07
CA ALA A 54 -1.44 3.42 7.57
C ALA A 54 -2.11 4.25 8.69
N LYS A 55 -2.91 3.59 9.54
CA LYS A 55 -3.56 4.24 10.69
C LYS A 55 -2.55 4.73 11.73
N CYS A 56 -1.49 3.96 12.00
CA CYS A 56 -0.40 4.37 12.89
C CYS A 56 0.22 5.69 12.40
N VAL A 57 0.62 5.73 11.12
CA VAL A 57 1.22 6.91 10.50
C VAL A 57 0.29 8.13 10.54
N GLN A 58 -1.01 7.94 10.31
CA GLN A 58 -2.00 9.02 10.40
C GLN A 58 -2.09 9.63 11.81
N GLN A 59 -1.98 8.80 12.85
CA GLN A 59 -2.02 9.25 14.25
C GLN A 59 -0.78 10.07 14.64
N HIS A 60 0.36 9.80 14.02
CA HIS A 60 1.59 10.57 14.22
C HIS A 60 1.59 11.92 13.47
N GLY A 61 0.54 12.23 12.70
CA GLY A 61 0.26 13.56 12.18
C GLY A 61 1.08 14.00 10.98
N ILE A 62 1.85 13.10 10.37
CA ILE A 62 2.82 13.42 9.31
C ILE A 62 2.16 13.42 7.91
N VAL A 63 1.21 12.52 7.64
CA VAL A 63 0.54 12.36 6.35
C VAL A 63 -0.85 11.73 6.50
N ASN A 64 -1.77 11.96 5.55
CA ASN A 64 -2.92 11.05 5.37
C ASN A 64 -2.45 9.82 4.59
N ALA A 65 -3.09 8.66 4.79
CA ALA A 65 -2.75 7.42 4.11
C ALA A 65 -4.00 6.72 3.59
N ASP A 66 -3.92 6.17 2.39
CA ASP A 66 -4.98 5.39 1.75
C ASP A 66 -4.40 4.18 1.00
N ILE A 67 -5.17 3.10 0.95
CA ILE A 67 -4.78 1.82 0.38
C ILE A 67 -5.84 1.38 -0.62
N GLU A 68 -5.41 1.13 -1.84
CA GLU A 68 -6.27 0.73 -2.93
C GLU A 68 -5.77 -0.57 -3.54
N VAL A 69 -6.68 -1.55 -3.69
CA VAL A 69 -6.43 -2.74 -4.50
C VAL A 69 -6.78 -2.41 -5.93
N VAL A 70 -5.82 -2.59 -6.83
CA VAL A 70 -6.01 -2.35 -8.27
C VAL A 70 -5.79 -3.66 -8.99
N SER A 71 -6.78 -4.07 -9.77
CA SER A 71 -6.74 -5.31 -10.56
C SER A 71 -7.05 -4.99 -12.01
N TYR A 72 -6.06 -5.22 -12.88
CA TYR A 72 -6.20 -5.23 -14.33
C TYR A 72 -6.14 -6.67 -14.84
N ILE A 73 -6.51 -6.87 -16.11
CA ILE A 73 -6.45 -8.19 -16.77
C ILE A 73 -5.03 -8.79 -16.70
N THR A 74 -4.00 -7.95 -16.74
CA THR A 74 -2.60 -8.38 -16.85
C THR A 74 -1.79 -8.19 -15.58
N HIS A 75 -2.27 -7.40 -14.62
CA HIS A 75 -1.51 -7.02 -13.44
C HIS A 75 -2.43 -6.78 -12.24
N GLN A 76 -2.00 -7.20 -11.06
CA GLN A 76 -2.70 -6.93 -9.81
C GLN A 76 -1.70 -6.33 -8.82
N TRP A 77 -2.09 -5.23 -8.17
CA TRP A 77 -1.25 -4.59 -7.18
C TRP A 77 -2.05 -3.89 -6.09
N ILE A 78 -1.43 -3.76 -4.93
CA ILE A 78 -1.87 -2.89 -3.85
C ILE A 78 -1.11 -1.57 -4.01
N ARG A 79 -1.85 -0.47 -4.16
CA ARG A 79 -1.32 0.88 -4.24
C ARG A 79 -1.47 1.57 -2.88
N LEU A 80 -0.35 1.98 -2.30
CA LEU A 80 -0.30 2.78 -1.08
C LEU A 80 -0.06 4.25 -1.43
N ARG A 81 -1.03 5.08 -1.05
CA ARG A 81 -1.07 6.52 -1.29
C ARG A 81 -0.88 7.24 0.04
N LEU A 82 0.05 8.19 0.10
CA LEU A 82 0.15 9.13 1.21
C LEU A 82 -0.07 10.54 0.69
N TYR A 83 -0.59 11.40 1.55
CA TYR A 83 -0.89 12.78 1.20
C TYR A 83 -0.22 13.71 2.21
N GLU A 84 0.47 14.71 1.69
CA GLU A 84 0.93 15.81 2.52
C GLU A 84 -0.29 16.53 3.11
N ARG A 85 -0.27 16.75 4.43
CA ARG A 85 -1.38 17.40 5.12
C ARG A 85 -1.38 18.90 4.79
N GLY A 86 -2.33 19.33 3.98
CA GLY A 86 -2.58 20.74 3.64
C GLY A 86 -4.06 21.11 3.82
N PRO A 87 -4.45 22.36 3.55
CA PRO A 87 -5.87 22.66 3.32
C PRO A 87 -6.40 21.74 2.20
N LYS A 88 -7.68 21.33 2.24
CA LYS A 88 -8.25 20.31 1.33
C LYS A 88 -7.96 20.53 -0.16
N GLU A 89 -7.76 21.77 -0.59
CA GLU A 89 -7.43 22.15 -1.98
C GLU A 89 -5.93 22.03 -2.34
N GLN A 90 -5.06 21.79 -1.36
CA GLN A 90 -3.59 21.73 -1.51
C GLN A 90 -3.00 20.37 -1.11
N GLU A 91 -3.83 19.36 -0.81
CA GLU A 91 -3.33 18.01 -0.56
C GLU A 91 -2.57 17.49 -1.79
N ARG A 92 -1.26 17.26 -1.61
CA ARG A 92 -0.42 16.68 -2.66
C ARG A 92 -0.41 15.17 -2.48
N LEU A 93 -0.94 14.47 -3.49
CA LEU A 93 -0.88 13.01 -3.55
C LEU A 93 0.55 12.57 -3.87
N HIS A 94 1.05 11.68 -3.03
CA HIS A 94 2.28 10.95 -3.25
C HIS A 94 1.98 9.45 -3.26
N VAL A 95 2.26 8.80 -4.39
CA VAL A 95 2.20 7.33 -4.47
C VAL A 95 3.54 6.80 -3.99
N PHE A 96 3.52 5.99 -2.93
CA PHE A 96 4.73 5.62 -2.22
C PHE A 96 5.10 4.15 -2.34
N ARG A 97 4.11 3.28 -2.51
CA ARG A 97 4.39 1.86 -2.68
C ARG A 97 3.39 1.22 -3.61
N VAL A 98 3.90 0.33 -4.43
CA VAL A 98 3.12 -0.63 -5.21
C VAL A 98 3.60 -2.01 -4.80
N ILE A 99 2.69 -2.86 -4.35
CA ILE A 99 2.98 -4.25 -3.99
C ILE A 99 2.25 -5.12 -5.02
N ASN A 100 3.01 -5.81 -5.87
CA ASN A 100 2.41 -6.69 -6.85
C ASN A 100 1.94 -7.98 -6.16
N PHE A 101 0.88 -8.56 -6.68
CA PHE A 101 0.44 -9.87 -6.24
C PHE A 101 -0.18 -10.65 -7.39
N ARG A 102 -0.29 -11.96 -7.21
CA ARG A 102 -1.02 -12.87 -8.11
C ARG A 102 -1.65 -13.99 -7.31
N GLU A 103 -2.77 -14.54 -7.78
CA GLU A 103 -3.32 -15.78 -7.22
C GLU A 103 -2.21 -16.85 -7.16
N ALA A 104 -2.10 -17.53 -6.01
CA ALA A 104 -1.06 -18.53 -5.75
C ALA A 104 -1.32 -19.86 -6.48
#